data_AF-A0A2D3VY53-F1
#
_entry.id   AF-A0A2D3VY53-F1
#
_cell.length_a   1.000
_cell.length_b   1.000
_cell.length_c   1.000
_cell.angle_alpha   90.00
_cell.angle_beta   90.00
_cell.angle_gamma   90.00
#
_symmetry.space_group_name_H-M   'P 1'
#
loop_
_entity.id
_entity.type
_entity.pdbx_description
1 polymer ?
#
loop_
_entity_poly.entity_id
_entity_poly.type
_entity_poly.pdbx_seq_one_letter_code
_entity_poly.pdbx_strand_id
1 'polypeptide(L)'
;MPIANKYEGSENYQWRLDTEELLREHELFNQKEILLDYIFRAWEIVWDTKIGNAEINIPLIQTEPRAQIIGEFFETIFAILLAETGQWQRGSQKEKDILSTDRSKPNFDFEIKTSGQSGGKIFGNRSYAQPDQLGEMDSTSRKGKNGFYLCINFFQNSIYKIRIGWIDSKDWEPQKSPTGQMAGLKSYVYNYKLIELHHPLMLKASPRVLPGVGDKSPVLEFDSIEALCSDVRSKNITTKEITDFISTNNPSSNIKTSKSCKSAIRSQEFLTLYTMYLEQSVV
;
A
#
# COMPACT_ATOMS: atom_id res chain seq x y z
N MET A 1 -11.36 -4.71 -25.61
CA MET A 1 -12.24 -5.75 -25.01
C MET A 1 -12.08 -5.67 -23.51
N PRO A 2 -13.12 -5.81 -22.67
CA PRO A 2 -12.96 -5.84 -21.21
C PRO A 2 -11.98 -6.95 -20.80
N ILE A 3 -11.12 -6.69 -19.81
CA ILE A 3 -10.27 -7.74 -19.22
C ILE A 3 -11.23 -8.77 -18.60
N ALA A 4 -11.20 -10.00 -19.11
CA ALA A 4 -11.98 -11.09 -18.54
C ALA A 4 -11.56 -11.29 -17.08
N ASN A 5 -12.53 -11.48 -16.18
CA ASN A 5 -12.22 -11.73 -14.78
C ASN A 5 -11.47 -13.08 -14.67
N LYS A 6 -10.13 -13.01 -14.57
CA LYS A 6 -9.28 -14.21 -14.49
C LYS A 6 -9.49 -15.02 -13.19
N TYR A 7 -10.23 -14.47 -12.23
CA TYR A 7 -10.54 -15.13 -10.95
C TYR A 7 -11.83 -15.96 -10.99
N GLU A 8 -12.65 -15.83 -12.03
CA GLU A 8 -13.92 -16.57 -12.15
C GLU A 8 -13.65 -18.05 -12.48
N GLY A 9 -13.94 -18.94 -11.53
CA GLY A 9 -13.77 -20.40 -11.70
C GLY A 9 -12.39 -20.95 -11.37
N SER A 10 -11.42 -20.12 -10.96
CA SER A 10 -10.08 -20.55 -10.55
C SER A 10 -9.95 -20.75 -9.04
N GLU A 11 -9.08 -21.69 -8.62
CA GLU A 11 -8.76 -21.92 -7.21
C GLU A 11 -7.85 -20.82 -6.64
N ASN A 12 -7.96 -20.54 -5.33
CA ASN A 12 -7.29 -19.41 -4.66
C ASN A 12 -5.76 -19.32 -4.89
N TYR A 13 -5.06 -20.45 -5.10
CA TYR A 13 -3.60 -20.41 -5.33
C TYR A 13 -3.22 -19.87 -6.71
N GLN A 14 -4.11 -20.04 -7.69
CA GLN A 14 -3.89 -19.60 -9.07
C GLN A 14 -4.05 -18.08 -9.20
N TRP A 15 -4.86 -17.47 -8.32
CA TRP A 15 -5.12 -16.04 -8.32
C TRP A 15 -3.87 -15.17 -8.20
N ARG A 16 -2.84 -15.65 -7.50
CA ARG A 16 -1.57 -14.92 -7.45
C ARG A 16 -0.89 -14.86 -8.81
N LEU A 17 -0.83 -15.98 -9.52
CA LEU A 17 -0.24 -16.07 -10.86
C LEU A 17 -1.07 -15.24 -11.86
N ASP A 18 -2.40 -15.30 -11.76
CA ASP A 18 -3.30 -14.52 -12.61
C ASP A 18 -3.12 -13.02 -12.39
N THR A 19 -2.95 -12.60 -11.13
CA THR A 19 -2.64 -11.20 -10.78
C THR A 19 -1.32 -10.78 -11.37
N GLU A 20 -0.27 -11.59 -11.22
CA GLU A 20 1.04 -11.28 -11.79
C GLU A 20 0.99 -11.18 -13.32
N GLU A 21 0.16 -11.97 -13.99
CA GLU A 21 -0.08 -11.86 -15.43
C GLU A 21 -0.78 -10.56 -15.81
N LEU A 22 -1.87 -10.21 -15.12
CA LEU A 22 -2.57 -8.93 -15.32
C LEU A 22 -1.63 -7.73 -15.14
N LEU A 23 -0.77 -7.79 -14.12
CA LEU A 23 0.20 -6.73 -13.84
C LEU A 23 1.30 -6.64 -14.91
N ARG A 24 1.70 -7.76 -15.54
CA ARG A 24 2.65 -7.75 -16.67
C ARG A 24 2.07 -7.07 -17.91
N GLU A 25 0.77 -7.24 -18.15
CA GLU A 25 0.08 -6.63 -19.28
C GLU A 25 -0.11 -5.11 -19.09
N HIS A 26 -0.24 -4.64 -17.84
CA HIS A 26 -0.50 -3.25 -17.53
C HIS A 26 0.71 -2.33 -17.76
N GLU A 27 0.53 -1.27 -18.56
CA GLU A 27 1.61 -0.38 -19.02
C GLU A 27 2.43 0.29 -17.93
N LEU A 28 1.79 0.87 -16.92
CA LEU A 28 2.51 1.48 -15.79
C LEU A 28 2.94 0.45 -14.74
N PHE A 29 2.07 -0.48 -14.37
CA PHE A 29 2.33 -1.41 -13.26
C PHE A 29 3.39 -2.47 -13.60
N ASN A 30 3.63 -2.77 -14.88
CA ASN A 30 4.77 -3.61 -15.27
C ASN A 30 6.13 -2.89 -15.14
N GLN A 31 6.13 -1.56 -15.02
CA GLN A 31 7.32 -0.72 -14.82
C GLN A 31 7.46 -0.33 -13.34
N LYS A 32 7.67 -1.33 -12.48
CA LYS A 32 7.61 -1.16 -11.01
C LYS A 32 8.54 -0.06 -10.49
N GLU A 33 9.75 0.05 -11.01
CA GLU A 33 10.73 1.07 -10.59
C GLU A 33 10.23 2.49 -10.90
N ILE A 34 9.81 2.72 -12.14
CA ILE A 34 9.24 4.01 -12.58
C ILE A 34 7.97 4.35 -11.76
N LEU A 35 7.10 3.37 -11.51
CA LEU A 35 5.92 3.57 -10.67
C LEU A 35 6.31 4.00 -9.25
N LEU A 36 7.31 3.34 -8.64
CA LEU A 36 7.80 3.69 -7.31
C LEU A 36 8.40 5.10 -7.28
N ASP A 37 9.14 5.50 -8.30
CA ASP A 37 9.68 6.86 -8.42
C ASP A 37 8.57 7.91 -8.42
N TYR A 38 7.51 7.72 -9.22
CA TYR A 38 6.35 8.61 -9.21
C TYR A 38 5.64 8.63 -7.85
N ILE A 39 5.50 7.48 -7.20
CA ILE A 39 4.87 7.40 -5.87
C ILE A 39 5.67 8.20 -4.85
N PHE A 40 6.98 7.98 -4.76
CA PHE A 40 7.80 8.66 -3.75
C PHE A 40 8.02 10.14 -4.07
N ARG A 41 8.10 10.52 -5.36
CA ARG A 41 8.13 11.93 -5.77
C ARG A 41 6.83 12.64 -5.41
N ALA A 42 5.67 12.03 -5.67
CA ALA A 42 4.39 12.60 -5.25
C ALA A 42 4.32 12.75 -3.73
N TRP A 43 4.79 11.73 -3.00
CA TRP A 43 4.80 11.74 -1.54
C TRP A 43 5.70 12.83 -0.96
N GLU A 44 6.88 13.05 -1.54
CA GLU A 44 7.79 14.14 -1.16
C GLU A 44 7.12 15.51 -1.36
N ILE A 45 6.52 15.74 -2.53
CA ILE A 45 5.82 17.00 -2.83
C ILE A 45 4.66 17.24 -1.85
N VAL A 46 3.92 16.20 -1.45
CA VAL A 46 2.88 16.33 -0.41
C VAL A 46 3.47 16.92 0.86
N TRP A 47 4.61 16.43 1.33
CA TRP A 47 5.21 16.89 2.60
C TRP A 47 5.98 18.20 2.48
N ASP A 48 6.43 18.55 1.28
CA ASP A 48 6.99 19.87 0.97
C ASP A 48 5.92 20.94 0.75
N THR A 49 4.64 20.53 0.67
CA THR A 49 3.51 21.44 0.45
C THR A 49 3.36 22.42 1.63
N LYS A 50 3.04 23.66 1.27
CA LYS A 50 2.82 24.77 2.17
C LYS A 50 1.41 25.32 1.99
N ILE A 51 0.70 25.55 3.09
CA ILE A 51 -0.66 26.08 3.12
C ILE A 51 -0.61 27.57 3.47
N GLY A 52 -1.39 28.36 2.73
CA GLY A 52 -1.58 29.79 2.95
C GLY A 52 -1.19 30.61 1.73
N ASN A 53 -0.63 31.79 1.95
CA ASN A 53 -0.25 32.74 0.91
C ASN A 53 1.21 33.23 1.11
N ALA A 54 1.59 34.34 0.49
CA ALA A 54 2.93 34.91 0.62
C ALA A 54 3.28 35.40 2.04
N GLU A 55 2.28 35.80 2.83
CA GLU A 55 2.45 36.34 4.18
C GLU A 55 2.34 35.25 5.25
N ILE A 56 1.49 34.25 5.02
CA ILE A 56 1.25 33.12 5.92
C ILE A 56 1.58 31.85 5.15
N ASN A 57 2.67 31.19 5.51
CA ASN A 57 3.15 30.01 4.81
C ASN A 57 3.45 28.90 5.83
N ILE A 58 2.50 27.98 5.98
CA ILE A 58 2.54 26.93 7.01
C ILE A 58 2.85 25.59 6.32
N PRO A 59 3.97 24.93 6.63
CA PRO A 59 4.23 23.58 6.13
C PRO A 59 3.09 22.62 6.47
N LEU A 60 2.62 21.82 5.51
CA LEU A 60 1.51 20.89 5.69
C LEU A 60 1.73 19.97 6.89
N ILE A 61 2.97 19.52 7.12
CA ILE A 61 3.34 18.68 8.25
C ILE A 61 3.01 19.30 9.62
N GLN A 62 3.04 20.64 9.73
CA GLN A 62 2.72 21.36 10.97
C GLN A 62 1.22 21.48 11.23
N THR A 63 0.37 21.19 10.25
CA THR A 63 -1.08 21.25 10.41
C THR A 63 -1.68 19.94 10.92
N GLU A 64 -0.85 18.91 11.15
CA GLU A 64 -1.27 17.56 11.57
C GLU A 64 -2.50 17.04 10.78
N PRO A 65 -2.44 17.02 9.43
CA PRO A 65 -3.60 16.74 8.61
C PRO A 65 -4.11 15.32 8.84
N ARG A 66 -5.44 15.16 8.79
CA ARG A 66 -6.08 13.84 8.83
C ARG A 66 -5.60 13.00 7.65
N ALA A 67 -5.49 11.69 7.83
CA ALA A 67 -5.03 10.75 6.80
C ALA A 67 -5.77 10.88 5.46
N GLN A 68 -7.08 11.17 5.50
CA GLN A 68 -7.87 11.39 4.28
C GLN A 68 -7.35 12.59 3.46
N ILE A 69 -7.01 13.70 4.13
CA ILE A 69 -6.49 14.91 3.47
C ILE A 69 -5.16 14.58 2.79
N ILE A 70 -4.26 13.91 3.50
CA ILE A 70 -2.97 13.45 2.95
C ILE A 70 -3.19 12.58 1.70
N GLY A 71 -4.16 11.66 1.77
CA GLY A 71 -4.55 10.81 0.65
C GLY A 71 -5.03 11.58 -0.57
N GLU A 72 -5.89 12.59 -0.39
CA GLU A 72 -6.42 13.44 -1.46
C GLU A 72 -5.33 14.31 -2.11
N PHE A 73 -4.40 14.85 -1.31
CA PHE A 73 -3.21 15.55 -1.82
C PHE A 73 -2.32 14.60 -2.64
N PHE A 74 -2.01 13.42 -2.10
CA PHE A 74 -1.20 12.42 -2.79
C PHE A 74 -1.80 12.01 -4.13
N GLU A 75 -3.09 11.64 -4.16
CA GLU A 75 -3.79 11.26 -5.38
C GLU A 75 -3.72 12.37 -6.43
N THR A 76 -3.98 13.61 -6.01
CA THR A 76 -3.97 14.77 -6.91
C THR A 76 -2.58 15.03 -7.48
N ILE A 77 -1.56 15.06 -6.64
CA ILE A 77 -0.17 15.30 -7.07
C ILE A 77 0.32 14.16 -7.96
N PHE A 78 0.07 12.91 -7.57
CA PHE A 78 0.45 11.73 -8.35
C PHE A 78 -0.19 11.74 -9.74
N ALA A 79 -1.48 12.09 -9.84
CA ALA A 79 -2.16 12.23 -11.12
C ALA A 79 -1.57 13.34 -12.00
N ILE A 80 -1.18 14.48 -11.42
CA ILE A 80 -0.52 15.58 -12.13
C ILE A 80 0.83 15.12 -12.68
N LEU A 81 1.67 14.50 -11.85
CA LEU A 81 2.98 14.01 -12.27
C LEU A 81 2.87 12.98 -13.40
N LEU A 82 1.91 12.05 -13.31
CA LEU A 82 1.68 11.08 -14.39
C LEU A 82 1.16 11.74 -15.68
N ALA A 83 0.37 12.80 -15.58
CA ALA A 83 -0.15 13.50 -16.74
C ALA A 83 0.95 14.19 -17.56
N GLU A 84 2.09 14.56 -16.95
CA GLU A 84 3.25 15.10 -17.65
C GLU A 84 3.85 14.12 -18.68
N THR A 85 3.58 12.81 -18.54
CA THR A 85 4.01 11.80 -19.51
C THR A 85 3.18 11.79 -20.80
N GLY A 86 1.99 12.40 -20.79
CA GLY A 86 1.01 12.35 -21.88
C GLY A 86 0.30 11.01 -22.05
N GLN A 87 0.67 9.98 -21.29
CA GLN A 87 0.07 8.63 -21.34
C GLN A 87 -1.08 8.44 -20.35
N TRP A 88 -1.17 9.33 -19.36
CA TRP A 88 -2.13 9.24 -18.27
C TRP A 88 -2.82 10.59 -18.05
N GLN A 89 -3.98 10.55 -17.42
CA GLN A 89 -4.68 11.75 -17.00
C GLN A 89 -5.49 11.46 -15.72
N ARG A 90 -5.83 12.53 -15.00
CA ARG A 90 -6.73 12.43 -13.85
C ARG A 90 -8.16 12.15 -14.31
N GLY A 91 -8.84 11.20 -13.68
CA GLY A 91 -10.25 10.97 -13.92
C GLY A 91 -11.18 11.87 -13.09
N SER A 92 -12.45 11.89 -13.46
CA SER A 92 -13.50 12.59 -12.72
C SER A 92 -14.06 11.75 -11.55
N GLN A 93 -15.00 12.33 -10.79
CA GLN A 93 -15.66 11.62 -9.66
C GLN A 93 -16.38 10.33 -10.07
N LYS A 94 -16.76 10.18 -11.34
CA LYS A 94 -17.46 9.00 -11.87
C LYS A 94 -16.51 8.00 -12.53
N GLU A 95 -15.26 8.36 -12.71
CA GLU A 95 -14.25 7.56 -13.38
C GLU A 95 -13.20 7.08 -12.38
N LYS A 96 -12.27 6.24 -12.83
CA LYS A 96 -11.11 5.84 -12.03
C LYS A 96 -10.23 7.06 -11.72
N ASP A 97 -9.43 6.97 -10.67
CA ASP A 97 -8.59 8.09 -10.24
C ASP A 97 -7.56 8.47 -11.33
N ILE A 98 -6.98 7.46 -11.98
CA ILE A 98 -6.06 7.60 -13.11
C ILE A 98 -6.62 6.89 -14.35
N LEU A 99 -6.62 7.58 -15.49
CA LEU A 99 -7.09 7.08 -16.78
C LEU A 99 -5.95 7.01 -17.79
N SER A 100 -5.90 5.96 -18.60
CA SER A 100 -5.03 5.90 -19.78
C SER A 100 -5.55 6.85 -20.86
N THR A 101 -4.64 7.57 -21.52
CA THR A 101 -4.97 8.37 -22.71
C THR A 101 -5.09 7.50 -23.96
N ASP A 102 -4.53 6.28 -23.96
CA ASP A 102 -4.71 5.30 -25.02
C ASP A 102 -6.08 4.63 -24.91
N ARG A 103 -7.04 5.16 -25.68
CA ARG A 103 -8.42 4.64 -25.72
C ARG A 103 -8.54 3.27 -26.40
N SER A 104 -7.47 2.74 -26.99
CA SER A 104 -7.43 1.34 -27.42
C SER A 104 -7.25 0.37 -26.25
N LYS A 105 -6.85 0.87 -25.06
CA LYS A 105 -6.61 0.12 -23.82
C LYS A 105 -7.31 0.73 -22.59
N PRO A 106 -8.63 0.98 -22.63
CA PRO A 106 -9.35 1.64 -21.52
C PRO A 106 -9.40 0.81 -20.22
N ASN A 107 -8.85 -0.40 -20.21
CA ASN A 107 -8.87 -1.28 -19.04
C ASN A 107 -7.66 -1.10 -18.11
N PHE A 108 -6.71 -0.22 -18.44
CA PHE A 108 -5.56 0.09 -17.57
C PHE A 108 -5.82 1.28 -16.66
N ASP A 109 -7.03 1.83 -16.68
CA ASP A 109 -7.49 2.80 -15.70
C ASP A 109 -7.47 2.18 -14.29
N PHE A 110 -7.03 2.94 -13.28
CA PHE A 110 -6.85 2.40 -11.93
C PHE A 110 -7.28 3.35 -10.82
N GLU A 111 -7.69 2.75 -9.71
CA GLU A 111 -8.00 3.43 -8.45
C GLU A 111 -6.75 3.61 -7.60
N ILE A 112 -6.71 4.69 -6.83
CA ILE A 112 -5.76 4.89 -5.75
C ILE A 112 -6.52 4.75 -4.43
N LYS A 113 -5.94 4.01 -3.49
CA LYS A 113 -6.46 3.87 -2.13
C LYS A 113 -5.34 4.07 -1.14
N THR A 114 -5.50 5.06 -0.28
CA THR A 114 -4.52 5.41 0.76
C THR A 114 -5.09 5.09 2.14
N SER A 115 -4.22 4.72 3.10
CA SER A 115 -4.62 4.41 4.47
C SER A 115 -3.52 4.77 5.46
N GLY A 116 -3.86 5.66 6.39
CA GLY A 116 -2.98 6.10 7.48
C GLY A 116 -3.04 5.23 8.74
N GLN A 117 -3.77 4.09 8.70
CA GLN A 117 -3.92 3.22 9.86
C GLN A 117 -2.76 2.23 10.00
N SER A 118 -2.26 2.06 11.22
CA SER A 118 -1.33 0.97 11.56
C SER A 118 -2.03 -0.39 11.36
N GLY A 119 -1.38 -1.31 10.65
CA GLY A 119 -1.92 -2.66 10.38
C GLY A 119 -2.05 -3.01 8.88
N GLY A 120 -1.80 -2.05 7.99
CA GLY A 120 -1.63 -2.34 6.56
C GLY A 120 -2.93 -2.65 5.81
N LYS A 121 -4.09 -2.41 6.43
CA LYS A 121 -5.38 -2.60 5.76
C LYS A 121 -5.71 -1.38 4.89
N ILE A 122 -6.41 -1.68 3.79
CA ILE A 122 -6.98 -0.71 2.86
C ILE A 122 -8.49 -0.75 3.01
N PHE A 123 -9.09 0.43 2.89
CA PHE A 123 -10.51 0.62 3.04
C PHE A 123 -11.05 1.41 1.86
N GLY A 124 -12.22 1.01 1.39
CA GLY A 124 -13.00 1.74 0.40
C GLY A 124 -14.11 2.52 1.08
N ASN A 125 -14.79 3.38 0.31
CA ASN A 125 -16.00 4.04 0.78
C ASN A 125 -17.09 2.99 1.05
N ARG A 126 -18.00 3.25 1.99
CA ARG A 126 -19.16 2.38 2.27
C ARG A 126 -19.89 1.92 1.00
N SER A 127 -20.03 2.81 0.01
CA SER A 127 -20.68 2.54 -1.27
C SER A 127 -20.04 1.40 -2.06
N TYR A 128 -18.78 1.03 -1.79
CA TYR A 128 -18.09 -0.06 -2.48
C TYR A 128 -18.76 -1.40 -2.22
N ALA A 129 -19.20 -1.64 -0.98
CA ALA A 129 -19.86 -2.86 -0.58
C ALA A 129 -21.40 -2.81 -0.67
N GLN A 130 -21.96 -1.80 -1.34
CA GLN A 130 -23.41 -1.63 -1.49
C GLN A 130 -23.84 -1.72 -2.97
N PRO A 131 -24.90 -2.49 -3.27
CA PRO A 131 -25.52 -2.45 -4.59
C PRO A 131 -26.18 -1.08 -4.85
N ASP A 132 -26.47 -0.74 -6.10
CA ASP A 132 -27.29 0.43 -6.42
C ASP A 132 -28.77 0.15 -6.14
N GLN A 133 -29.59 1.16 -6.46
CA GLN A 133 -31.04 1.09 -6.44
C GLN A 133 -31.60 -0.06 -7.31
N LEU A 134 -30.83 -0.60 -8.26
CA LEU A 134 -31.22 -1.74 -9.10
C LEU A 134 -30.69 -3.08 -8.59
N GLY A 135 -29.95 -3.09 -7.48
CA GLY A 135 -29.38 -4.31 -6.90
C GLY A 135 -28.02 -4.72 -7.48
N GLU A 136 -27.44 -3.95 -8.41
CA GLU A 136 -26.17 -4.27 -9.05
C GLU A 136 -25.00 -3.74 -8.23
N MET A 137 -23.90 -4.50 -8.13
CA MET A 137 -22.69 -4.02 -7.42
C MET A 137 -21.86 -3.05 -8.23
N ASP A 138 -21.93 -3.16 -9.56
CA ASP A 138 -21.17 -2.39 -10.54
C ASP A 138 -22.14 -2.01 -11.66
N SER A 139 -22.41 -0.72 -11.85
CA SER A 139 -23.33 -0.25 -12.89
C SER A 139 -22.75 0.97 -13.60
N THR A 140 -23.17 1.16 -14.85
CA THR A 140 -22.69 2.27 -15.72
C THR A 140 -23.01 3.66 -15.16
N SER A 141 -23.93 3.75 -14.19
CA SER A 141 -24.31 4.99 -13.51
C SER A 141 -23.36 5.41 -12.39
N ARG A 142 -22.48 4.50 -11.94
CA ARG A 142 -21.55 4.70 -10.83
C ARG A 142 -20.12 4.43 -11.26
N LYS A 143 -19.18 4.97 -10.47
CA LYS A 143 -17.76 4.67 -10.60
C LYS A 143 -17.53 3.16 -10.52
N GLY A 144 -16.93 2.61 -11.57
CA GLY A 144 -16.67 1.18 -11.69
C GLY A 144 -15.80 0.69 -10.54
N LYS A 145 -16.17 -0.41 -9.90
CA LYS A 145 -15.44 -0.94 -8.72
C LYS A 145 -14.47 -2.06 -9.06
N ASN A 146 -14.73 -2.79 -10.15
CA ASN A 146 -13.78 -3.74 -10.70
C ASN A 146 -12.60 -2.98 -11.32
N GLY A 147 -11.38 -3.52 -11.24
CA GLY A 147 -10.24 -2.98 -11.97
C GLY A 147 -8.93 -2.99 -11.19
N PHE A 148 -7.95 -2.25 -11.72
CA PHE A 148 -6.65 -2.09 -11.11
C PHE A 148 -6.68 -1.12 -9.93
N TYR A 149 -5.85 -1.39 -8.92
CA TYR A 149 -5.70 -0.59 -7.71
C TYR A 149 -4.24 -0.39 -7.37
N LEU A 150 -3.88 0.86 -7.04
CA LEU A 150 -2.69 1.24 -6.31
C LEU A 150 -3.07 1.50 -4.84
N CYS A 151 -2.49 0.73 -3.93
CA CYS A 151 -2.76 0.78 -2.51
C CYS A 151 -1.53 1.29 -1.75
N ILE A 152 -1.68 2.41 -1.04
CA ILE A 152 -0.61 3.05 -0.27
C ILE A 152 -0.97 3.05 1.22
N ASN A 153 -0.16 2.39 2.03
CA ASN A 153 -0.25 2.50 3.48
C ASN A 153 0.90 3.36 3.99
N PHE A 154 0.55 4.32 4.84
CA PHE A 154 1.49 5.25 5.43
C PHE A 154 1.22 5.42 6.92
N PHE A 155 2.23 5.89 7.63
CA PHE A 155 2.12 6.30 9.02
C PHE A 155 2.87 7.61 9.17
N GLN A 156 2.16 8.65 9.63
CA GLN A 156 2.67 10.03 9.62
C GLN A 156 3.13 10.42 8.21
N ASN A 157 4.40 10.75 8.03
CA ASN A 157 5.00 11.19 6.77
C ASN A 157 5.77 10.10 6.02
N SER A 158 5.63 8.82 6.41
CA SER A 158 6.36 7.72 5.77
C SER A 158 5.41 6.67 5.18
N ILE A 159 5.58 6.38 3.90
CA ILE A 159 4.98 5.20 3.26
C ILE A 159 5.72 3.96 3.81
N TYR A 160 4.97 2.96 4.25
CA TYR A 160 5.55 1.71 4.77
C TYR A 160 5.10 0.47 4.00
N LYS A 161 4.08 0.57 3.15
CA LYS A 161 3.62 -0.55 2.34
C LYS A 161 2.90 -0.07 1.08
N ILE A 162 3.32 -0.58 -0.07
CA ILE A 162 2.73 -0.30 -1.39
C ILE A 162 2.26 -1.61 -1.99
N ARG A 163 1.04 -1.64 -2.53
CA ARG A 163 0.47 -2.81 -3.19
C ARG A 163 -0.18 -2.42 -4.51
N ILE A 164 -0.03 -3.27 -5.51
CA ILE A 164 -0.71 -3.16 -6.80
C ILE A 164 -1.46 -4.44 -7.11
N GLY A 165 -2.58 -4.35 -7.83
CA GLY A 165 -3.32 -5.55 -8.21
C GLY A 165 -4.69 -5.24 -8.79
N TRP A 166 -5.47 -6.30 -9.00
CA TRP A 166 -6.86 -6.21 -9.45
C TRP A 166 -7.81 -6.53 -8.30
N ILE A 167 -8.82 -5.71 -8.08
CA ILE A 167 -9.85 -5.93 -7.06
C ILE A 167 -11.22 -5.96 -7.72
N ASP A 168 -11.99 -6.99 -7.43
CA ASP A 168 -13.37 -7.12 -7.88
C ASP A 168 -14.34 -6.42 -6.90
N SER A 169 -15.49 -5.98 -7.39
CA SER A 169 -16.52 -5.35 -6.57
C SER A 169 -16.97 -6.23 -5.41
N LYS A 170 -16.95 -7.57 -5.60
CA LYS A 170 -17.33 -8.60 -4.61
C LYS A 170 -16.24 -8.88 -3.57
N ASP A 171 -15.04 -8.35 -3.75
CA ASP A 171 -13.93 -8.46 -2.80
C ASP A 171 -14.10 -7.51 -1.61
N TRP A 172 -14.91 -6.46 -1.79
CA TRP A 172 -15.24 -5.49 -0.76
C TRP A 172 -16.29 -6.04 0.21
N GLU A 173 -15.99 -5.96 1.50
CA GLU A 173 -16.89 -6.38 2.58
C GLU A 173 -17.54 -5.16 3.24
N PRO A 174 -18.87 -5.16 3.39
CA PRO A 174 -19.54 -4.13 4.15
C PRO A 174 -19.16 -4.28 5.63
N GLN A 175 -18.98 -3.15 6.32
CA GLN A 175 -18.85 -3.20 7.77
C GLN A 175 -20.13 -3.75 8.40
N LYS A 176 -19.96 -4.61 9.43
CA LYS A 176 -21.08 -5.20 10.18
C LYS A 176 -21.95 -4.15 10.90
N SER A 177 -21.40 -2.97 11.19
CA SER A 177 -22.15 -1.88 11.83
C SER A 177 -22.94 -1.06 10.81
N PRO A 178 -24.24 -0.77 11.04
CA PRO A 178 -25.05 0.11 10.20
C PRO A 178 -24.50 1.54 10.06
N THR A 179 -23.67 1.99 11.01
CA THR A 179 -23.00 3.31 11.03
C THR A 179 -21.62 3.30 10.38
N GLY A 180 -21.14 2.15 9.92
CA GLY A 180 -19.82 2.00 9.32
C GLY A 180 -19.66 2.86 8.06
N GLN A 181 -18.62 3.70 8.03
CA GLN A 181 -18.34 4.59 6.90
C GLN A 181 -17.44 3.93 5.83
N MET A 182 -16.97 2.71 6.06
CA MET A 182 -15.91 2.10 5.27
C MET A 182 -16.27 0.67 4.83
N ALA A 183 -15.73 0.25 3.69
CA ALA A 183 -15.73 -1.14 3.22
C ALA A 183 -14.33 -1.73 3.37
N GLY A 184 -14.24 -2.92 3.96
CA GLY A 184 -12.97 -3.66 4.10
C GLY A 184 -12.70 -4.54 2.88
N LEU A 185 -11.53 -5.17 2.83
CA LEU A 185 -11.21 -6.21 1.85
C LEU A 185 -11.05 -7.55 2.56
N LYS A 186 -11.49 -8.62 1.87
CA LYS A 186 -11.27 -10.01 2.32
C LYS A 186 -9.78 -10.33 2.44
N SER A 187 -9.43 -11.22 3.36
CA SER A 187 -8.04 -11.62 3.60
C SER A 187 -7.35 -12.18 2.34
N TYR A 188 -8.07 -12.95 1.53
CA TYR A 188 -7.52 -13.54 0.30
C TYR A 188 -7.07 -12.48 -0.72
N VAL A 189 -7.66 -11.27 -0.70
CA VAL A 189 -7.30 -10.19 -1.61
C VAL A 189 -5.86 -9.75 -1.33
N TYR A 190 -5.53 -9.57 -0.05
CA TYR A 190 -4.16 -9.23 0.37
C TYR A 190 -3.16 -10.34 0.07
N ASN A 191 -3.60 -11.60 0.15
CA ASN A 191 -2.70 -12.75 0.01
C ASN A 191 -2.43 -13.12 -1.45
N TYR A 192 -3.41 -12.88 -2.34
CA TYR A 192 -3.37 -13.41 -3.71
C TYR A 192 -3.66 -12.39 -4.80
N LYS A 193 -4.42 -11.32 -4.53
CA LYS A 193 -4.79 -10.33 -5.55
C LYS A 193 -4.01 -9.02 -5.50
N LEU A 194 -3.25 -8.79 -4.43
CA LEU A 194 -2.41 -7.62 -4.26
C LEU A 194 -0.96 -8.05 -4.13
N ILE A 195 -0.12 -7.56 -5.03
CA ILE A 195 1.33 -7.77 -5.03
C ILE A 195 1.98 -6.58 -4.31
N GLU A 196 2.76 -6.88 -3.28
CA GLU A 196 3.53 -5.88 -2.54
C GLU A 196 4.73 -5.41 -3.37
N LEU A 197 4.96 -4.11 -3.39
CA LEU A 197 6.14 -3.48 -3.97
C LEU A 197 7.05 -3.01 -2.84
N HIS A 198 8.35 -3.14 -3.02
CA HIS A 198 9.35 -2.77 -2.02
C HIS A 198 10.26 -1.67 -2.56
N HIS A 199 10.61 -0.73 -1.68
CA HIS A 199 11.50 0.38 -2.01
C HIS A 199 12.30 0.80 -0.78
N PRO A 200 13.59 1.15 -0.91
CA PRO A 200 14.45 1.60 0.19
C PRO A 200 13.84 2.65 1.12
N LEU A 201 13.09 3.61 0.58
CA LEU A 201 12.47 4.68 1.37
C LEU A 201 11.45 4.17 2.41
N MET A 202 10.96 2.94 2.30
CA MET A 202 10.11 2.33 3.32
C MET A 202 10.84 2.08 4.64
N LEU A 203 12.18 1.99 4.64
CA LEU A 203 12.98 1.84 5.85
C LEU A 203 12.91 3.08 6.76
N LYS A 204 12.53 4.24 6.20
CA LYS A 204 12.31 5.48 6.95
C LYS A 204 11.01 5.47 7.76
N ALA A 205 10.15 4.45 7.61
CA ALA A 205 8.94 4.34 8.40
C ALA A 205 9.25 3.98 9.86
N SER A 206 8.36 4.38 10.77
CA SER A 206 8.44 4.00 12.18
C SER A 206 8.26 2.48 12.36
N PRO A 207 9.02 1.81 13.25
CA PRO A 207 8.83 0.40 13.59
C PRO A 207 7.42 0.04 14.07
N ARG A 208 6.64 1.04 14.52
CA ARG A 208 5.23 0.90 14.90
C ARG A 208 4.35 0.26 13.82
N VAL A 209 4.74 0.39 12.56
CA VAL A 209 3.97 -0.16 11.43
C VAL A 209 4.17 -1.67 11.25
N LEU A 210 5.17 -2.26 11.93
CA LEU A 210 5.46 -3.69 11.86
C LEU A 210 4.40 -4.50 12.61
N PRO A 211 4.02 -5.68 12.09
CA PRO A 211 3.10 -6.57 12.78
C PRO A 211 3.57 -6.93 14.20
N GLY A 212 2.66 -6.93 15.18
CA GLY A 212 2.96 -7.30 16.55
C GLY A 212 3.66 -6.22 17.40
N VAL A 213 3.91 -5.03 16.84
CA VAL A 213 4.44 -3.89 17.57
C VAL A 213 3.30 -3.07 18.18
N GLY A 214 3.13 -3.18 19.50
CA GLY A 214 2.18 -2.36 20.26
C GLY A 214 2.82 -1.11 20.89
N ASP A 215 2.00 -0.23 21.48
CA ASP A 215 2.41 1.07 22.04
C ASP A 215 3.52 1.02 23.10
N LYS A 216 3.66 -0.13 23.77
CA LYS A 216 4.65 -0.36 24.84
C LYS A 216 5.86 -1.15 24.36
N SER A 217 5.97 -1.40 23.05
CA SER A 217 7.07 -2.19 22.49
C SER A 217 8.37 -1.38 22.55
N PRO A 218 9.45 -1.91 23.15
CA PRO A 218 10.73 -1.21 23.18
C PRO A 218 11.37 -0.99 21.80
N VAL A 219 10.90 -1.65 20.74
CA VAL A 219 11.33 -1.31 19.37
C VAL A 219 10.89 0.10 18.93
N LEU A 220 10.00 0.73 19.68
CA LEU A 220 9.62 2.12 19.47
C LEU A 220 10.67 3.12 19.98
N GLU A 221 11.75 2.65 20.62
CA GLU A 221 12.95 3.45 20.89
C GLU A 221 13.73 3.76 19.60
N PHE A 222 13.49 3.02 18.51
CA PHE A 222 14.07 3.30 17.21
C PHE A 222 13.15 4.24 16.43
N ASP A 223 13.73 5.32 15.92
CA ASP A 223 13.00 6.32 15.13
C ASP A 223 12.56 5.78 13.75
N SER A 224 13.24 4.75 13.24
CA SER A 224 12.96 4.15 11.94
C SER A 224 13.20 2.64 11.91
N ILE A 225 12.61 1.96 10.92
CA ILE A 225 12.90 0.56 10.61
C ILE A 225 14.37 0.40 10.22
N GLU A 226 14.95 1.37 9.54
CA GLU A 226 16.39 1.39 9.21
C GLU A 226 17.26 1.31 10.47
N ALA A 227 16.96 2.13 11.50
CA ALA A 227 17.68 2.12 12.76
C ALA A 227 17.53 0.77 13.49
N LEU A 228 16.33 0.18 13.47
CA LEU A 228 16.09 -1.17 13.98
C LEU A 228 16.89 -2.23 13.20
N CYS A 229 16.90 -2.16 11.87
CA CYS A 229 17.68 -3.07 11.03
C CYS A 229 19.18 -2.94 11.30
N SER A 230 19.69 -1.73 11.50
CA SER A 230 21.08 -1.46 11.87
C SER A 230 21.45 -2.10 13.21
N ASP A 231 20.59 -1.96 14.23
CA ASP A 231 20.77 -2.62 15.52
C ASP A 231 20.77 -4.15 15.39
N VAL A 232 19.83 -4.72 14.63
CA VAL A 232 19.77 -6.17 14.37
C VAL A 232 21.05 -6.66 13.67
N ARG A 233 21.54 -5.91 12.69
CA ARG A 233 22.80 -6.22 12.00
C ARG A 233 24.00 -6.14 12.93
N SER A 234 24.07 -5.13 13.80
CA SER A 234 25.15 -4.97 14.78
C SER A 234 25.28 -6.14 15.75
N LYS A 235 24.16 -6.87 15.96
CA LYS A 235 24.09 -8.10 16.77
C LYS A 235 24.45 -9.38 15.99
N ASN A 236 24.90 -9.24 14.74
CA ASN A 236 25.24 -10.32 13.82
C ASN A 236 24.08 -11.29 13.52
N ILE A 237 22.84 -10.78 13.54
CA ILE A 237 21.66 -11.60 13.25
C ILE A 237 21.47 -11.68 11.75
N THR A 238 21.42 -12.90 11.23
CA THR A 238 21.29 -13.19 9.80
C THR A 238 19.83 -13.30 9.36
N THR A 239 19.57 -13.13 8.06
CA THR A 239 18.26 -13.40 7.46
C THR A 239 17.81 -14.86 7.66
N LYS A 240 18.76 -15.80 7.69
CA LYS A 240 18.51 -17.21 7.99
C LYS A 240 17.98 -17.38 9.42
N GLU A 241 18.63 -16.78 10.41
CA GLU A 241 18.16 -16.86 11.81
C GLU A 241 16.76 -16.25 11.99
N ILE A 242 16.46 -15.15 11.30
CA ILE A 242 15.13 -14.55 11.30
C ILE A 242 14.11 -15.49 10.64
N THR A 243 14.47 -16.12 9.53
CA THR A 243 13.61 -17.10 8.83
C THR A 243 13.32 -18.31 9.72
N ASP A 244 14.33 -18.85 10.39
CA ASP A 244 14.19 -19.95 11.34
C ASP A 244 13.31 -19.55 12.54
N PHE A 245 13.42 -18.29 12.99
CA PHE A 245 12.56 -17.77 14.05
C PHE A 245 11.09 -17.61 13.65
N ILE A 246 10.81 -17.18 12.42
CA ILE A 246 9.45 -17.08 11.88
C ILE A 246 8.83 -18.48 11.77
N SER A 247 9.57 -19.46 11.23
CA SER A 247 9.06 -20.81 10.95
C SER A 247 8.85 -21.68 12.19
N THR A 248 9.73 -21.59 13.19
CA THR A 248 9.68 -22.46 14.38
C THR A 248 8.54 -22.13 15.34
N ASN A 249 7.88 -20.97 15.18
CA ASN A 249 6.88 -20.44 16.10
C ASN A 249 7.32 -20.42 17.59
N ASN A 250 8.61 -20.62 17.88
CA ASN A 250 9.11 -20.90 19.21
C ASN A 250 9.78 -19.64 19.80
N PRO A 251 9.26 -19.04 20.88
CA PRO A 251 9.83 -17.82 21.48
C PRO A 251 11.27 -17.99 22.02
N SER A 252 11.73 -19.23 22.16
CA SER A 252 13.06 -19.60 22.65
C SER A 252 14.10 -19.89 21.56
N SER A 253 13.83 -19.60 20.27
CA SER A 253 14.91 -19.62 19.28
C SER A 253 16.02 -18.62 19.69
N ASN A 254 17.26 -19.03 19.50
CA ASN A 254 18.48 -18.43 20.05
C ASN A 254 18.87 -17.06 19.44
N ILE A 255 17.91 -16.28 18.94
CA ILE A 255 18.19 -14.89 18.55
C ILE A 255 18.53 -14.10 19.83
N LYS A 256 19.81 -13.73 19.97
CA LYS A 256 20.35 -12.90 21.06
C LYS A 256 19.93 -11.44 20.90
N THR A 257 18.62 -11.19 20.92
CA THR A 257 18.05 -9.86 21.07
C THR A 257 17.33 -9.73 22.40
N SER A 258 17.08 -8.50 22.83
CA SER A 258 16.12 -8.24 23.89
C SER A 258 14.77 -8.90 23.55
N LYS A 259 14.05 -9.37 24.58
CA LYS A 259 12.71 -9.99 24.46
C LYS A 259 11.72 -9.10 23.70
N SER A 260 11.99 -7.80 23.66
CA SER A 260 11.22 -6.77 22.98
C SER A 260 11.43 -6.66 21.48
N CYS A 261 12.65 -6.89 20.96
CA CYS A 261 12.87 -6.89 19.50
C CYS A 261 12.25 -8.12 18.83
N LYS A 262 12.06 -9.21 19.60
CA LYS A 262 11.52 -10.47 19.11
C LYS A 262 10.12 -10.35 18.51
N SER A 263 9.25 -9.45 18.97
CA SER A 263 7.90 -9.32 18.38
C SER A 263 7.95 -8.68 17.00
N ALA A 264 8.77 -7.64 16.80
CA ALA A 264 8.93 -6.97 15.51
C ALA A 264 9.63 -7.85 14.48
N ILE A 265 10.70 -8.55 14.89
CA ILE A 265 11.52 -9.40 14.03
C ILE A 265 10.77 -10.67 13.60
N ARG A 266 9.71 -11.06 14.30
CA ARG A 266 8.89 -12.25 14.02
C ARG A 266 7.78 -11.96 13.00
N SER A 267 8.11 -11.25 11.94
CA SER A 267 7.18 -10.99 10.83
C SER A 267 7.88 -11.19 9.50
N GLN A 268 7.14 -11.71 8.52
CA GLN A 268 7.64 -11.81 7.15
C GLN A 268 7.96 -10.41 6.59
N GLU A 269 7.18 -9.41 6.99
CA GLU A 269 7.39 -8.01 6.68
C GLU A 269 8.76 -7.50 7.15
N PHE A 270 9.14 -7.78 8.41
CA PHE A 270 10.47 -7.39 8.89
C PHE A 270 11.59 -8.10 8.13
N LEU A 271 11.45 -9.40 7.87
CA LEU A 271 12.46 -10.16 7.11
C LEU A 271 12.68 -9.55 5.71
N THR A 272 11.61 -9.17 5.02
CA THR A 272 11.70 -8.52 3.71
C THR A 272 12.41 -7.17 3.79
N LEU A 273 12.03 -6.31 4.75
CA LEU A 273 12.65 -4.99 4.94
C LEU A 273 14.12 -5.11 5.37
N TYR A 274 14.45 -6.08 6.22
CA TYR A 274 15.83 -6.34 6.63
C TYR A 274 16.70 -6.84 5.48
N THR A 275 16.15 -7.69 4.61
CA THR A 275 16.86 -8.14 3.39
C THR A 275 17.17 -6.94 2.49
N MET A 276 16.19 -6.08 2.25
CA MET A 276 16.36 -4.85 1.47
C MET A 276 17.37 -3.87 2.10
N TYR A 277 17.43 -3.78 3.44
CA TYR A 277 18.45 -3.00 4.15
C TYR A 277 19.86 -3.55 3.91
N LEU A 278 20.02 -4.87 3.94
CA LEU A 278 21.31 -5.50 3.68
C LEU A 278 21.78 -5.27 2.24
N GLU A 279 20.88 -5.35 1.26
CA GLU A 279 21.20 -5.11 -0.16
C GLU A 279 21.71 -3.70 -0.42
N GLN A 280 21.14 -2.68 0.24
CA GLN A 280 21.62 -1.29 0.15
C GLN A 280 23.00 -1.09 0.77
N SER A 281 23.34 -1.89 1.78
CA SER A 281 24.58 -1.73 2.55
C SER A 281 25.81 -2.42 1.92
N VAL A 282 25.63 -3.08 0.78
CA VAL A 282 26.70 -3.77 0.03
C VAL A 282 27.25 -2.88 -1.09
N VAL A 283 26.60 -1.74 -1.36
CA VAL A 283 27.03 -0.68 -2.27
C VAL A 283 27.84 0.37 -1.51
#